data_AF-A0A5C4N4U9-F1
#
_entry.id   AF-A0A5C4N4U9-F1
#
_cell.length_a   1.000
_cell.length_b   1.000
_cell.length_c   1.000
_cell.angle_alpha   90.00
_cell.angle_beta   90.00
_cell.angle_gamma   90.00
#
_symmetry.space_group_name_H-M   'P 1'
#
loop_
_entity.id
_entity.type
_entity.pdbx_description
1 polymer ?
#
loop_
_entity_poly.entity_id
_entity_poly.type
_entity_poly.pdbx_seq_one_letter_code
_entity_poly.pdbx_strand_id
1 'polypeptide(L)'
;MRWRTGPAVLAALLATTPVAGATETEGCAAIAADAERLACFDAQFGERVHADEGAALPADTGRWTIRTGVSPMTDETSVFLGLDSQNPIPSPFGGIAPGVLMLRCQENTTAAFVSFNDNVMADLQGQGRVEYRIDDQPMARLGMSASPNGLALGLWTGGRSIPWITSLIGHERLALRATPLRASPLTLTFDLSGLEAAIVGLRETCGW
;
A
#
# COMPACT_ATOMS: atom_id res chain seq x y z
N MET A 1 -72.05 65.32 -11.71
CA MET A 1 -71.06 64.24 -11.51
C MET A 1 -69.83 64.60 -12.34
N ARG A 2 -69.00 65.54 -11.88
CA ARG A 2 -67.81 65.42 -11.00
C ARG A 2 -66.71 64.52 -11.58
N TRP A 3 -65.58 65.19 -11.82
CA TRP A 3 -64.41 64.83 -12.63
C TRP A 3 -63.55 63.69 -12.09
N ARG A 4 -62.88 63.00 -13.04
CA ARG A 4 -61.78 62.06 -12.83
C ARG A 4 -60.47 62.82 -12.56
N THR A 5 -59.76 62.45 -11.49
CA THR A 5 -58.32 62.65 -11.33
C THR A 5 -57.75 61.35 -10.75
N GLY A 6 -56.69 60.82 -11.37
CA GLY A 6 -56.08 59.54 -10.99
C GLY A 6 -54.98 59.70 -9.95
N PRO A 7 -54.33 58.59 -9.53
CA PRO A 7 -53.00 58.64 -8.95
C PRO A 7 -51.96 58.04 -9.91
N ALA A 8 -50.82 58.72 -9.97
CA ALA A 8 -49.61 58.33 -10.66
C ALA A 8 -48.98 57.11 -9.98
N VAL A 9 -48.58 56.12 -10.77
CA VAL A 9 -47.80 54.97 -10.32
C VAL A 9 -46.32 55.33 -10.47
N LEU A 10 -45.61 55.48 -9.35
CA LEU A 10 -44.15 55.57 -9.32
C LEU A 10 -43.55 54.19 -9.65
N ALA A 11 -42.81 54.10 -10.74
CA ALA A 11 -41.95 52.96 -11.04
C ALA A 11 -40.60 53.13 -10.32
N ALA A 12 -40.31 52.26 -9.36
CA ALA A 12 -39.00 52.17 -8.73
C ALA A 12 -38.06 51.31 -9.60
N LEU A 13 -37.06 51.92 -10.23
CA LEU A 13 -35.97 51.20 -10.88
C LEU A 13 -34.98 50.69 -9.82
N LEU A 14 -34.92 49.37 -9.65
CA LEU A 14 -33.83 48.69 -8.95
C LEU A 14 -32.64 48.57 -9.91
N ALA A 15 -31.57 49.34 -9.66
CA ALA A 15 -30.30 49.15 -10.34
C ALA A 15 -29.58 47.93 -9.75
N THR A 16 -29.57 46.81 -10.47
CA THR A 16 -28.72 45.66 -10.15
C THR A 16 -27.32 45.94 -10.69
N THR A 17 -26.36 46.24 -9.79
CA THR A 17 -24.94 46.27 -10.15
C THR A 17 -24.46 44.83 -10.38
N PRO A 18 -23.83 44.52 -11.53
CA PRO A 18 -23.22 43.22 -11.72
C PRO A 18 -21.95 43.12 -10.85
N VAL A 19 -21.87 42.09 -10.02
CA VAL A 19 -20.59 41.64 -9.46
C VAL A 19 -19.84 40.96 -10.60
N ALA A 20 -18.89 41.68 -11.19
CA ALA A 20 -17.95 41.12 -12.15
C ALA A 20 -16.87 40.37 -11.36
N GLY A 21 -17.10 39.08 -11.11
CA GLY A 21 -16.02 38.15 -10.80
C GLY A 21 -15.29 37.81 -12.10
N ALA A 22 -14.42 38.70 -12.56
CA ALA A 22 -13.42 38.32 -13.56
C ALA A 22 -12.48 37.31 -12.88
N THR A 23 -12.24 36.20 -13.56
CA THR A 23 -11.27 35.19 -13.18
C THR A 23 -9.91 35.88 -13.06
N GLU A 24 -9.38 35.98 -11.84
CA GLU A 24 -8.17 36.73 -11.50
C GLU A 24 -6.95 36.37 -12.37
N THR A 25 -6.95 35.18 -13.00
CA THR A 25 -5.92 34.71 -13.95
C THR A 25 -5.91 35.44 -15.30
N GLU A 26 -7.06 35.92 -15.79
CA GLU A 26 -7.14 36.66 -17.07
C GLU A 26 -6.47 38.03 -16.96
N GLY A 27 -6.47 38.62 -15.76
CA GLY A 27 -5.79 39.89 -15.47
C GLY A 27 -4.28 39.79 -15.62
N CYS A 28 -3.66 38.70 -15.14
CA CYS A 28 -2.22 38.47 -15.31
C CYS A 28 -1.85 38.21 -16.77
N ALA A 29 -2.69 37.50 -17.54
CA ALA A 29 -2.45 37.20 -18.96
C ALA A 29 -2.40 38.45 -19.86
N ALA A 30 -3.06 39.54 -19.46
CA ALA A 30 -3.08 40.80 -20.21
C ALA A 30 -1.80 41.67 -20.02
N ILE A 31 -0.90 41.30 -19.10
CA ILE A 31 0.32 42.08 -18.82
C ILE A 31 1.37 41.83 -19.92
N ALA A 32 1.78 42.90 -20.61
CA ALA A 32 2.73 42.82 -21.72
C ALA A 32 4.18 42.56 -21.26
N ALA A 33 4.59 43.16 -20.14
CA ALA A 33 5.94 43.02 -19.61
C ALA A 33 6.13 41.65 -18.95
N ASP A 34 7.05 40.85 -19.47
CA ASP A 34 7.21 39.45 -19.07
C ASP A 34 7.53 39.28 -17.58
N ALA A 35 8.37 40.14 -17.00
CA ALA A 35 8.74 40.09 -15.59
C ALA A 35 7.56 40.42 -14.66
N GLU A 36 6.73 41.39 -15.05
CA GLU A 36 5.56 41.81 -14.28
C GLU A 36 4.42 40.80 -14.41
N ARG A 37 4.26 40.22 -15.60
CA ARG A 37 3.34 39.11 -15.85
C ARG A 37 3.69 37.92 -14.98
N LEU A 38 4.97 37.54 -14.94
CA LEU A 38 5.45 36.44 -14.10
C LEU A 38 5.19 36.71 -12.61
N ALA A 39 5.55 37.90 -12.12
CA ALA A 39 5.32 38.27 -10.73
C ALA A 39 3.82 38.25 -10.33
N CYS A 40 2.91 38.58 -11.26
CA CYS A 40 1.46 38.49 -11.05
C CYS A 40 1.01 37.05 -10.83
N PHE A 41 1.49 36.12 -11.67
CA PHE A 41 1.19 34.70 -11.51
C PHE A 41 1.81 34.14 -10.21
N ASP A 42 3.04 34.51 -9.89
CA ASP A 42 3.69 34.07 -8.65
C ASP A 42 2.98 34.61 -7.40
N ALA A 43 2.48 35.84 -7.41
CA ALA A 43 1.71 36.39 -6.30
C ALA A 43 0.36 35.66 -6.11
N GLN A 44 -0.24 35.18 -7.20
CA GLN A 44 -1.54 34.50 -7.16
C GLN A 44 -1.42 33.00 -6.82
N PHE A 45 -0.31 32.36 -7.22
CA PHE A 45 -0.13 30.91 -7.13
C PHE A 45 1.05 30.47 -6.26
N GLY A 46 1.95 31.38 -5.86
CA GLY A 46 3.20 31.08 -5.17
C GLY A 46 3.02 30.42 -3.80
N GLU A 47 1.92 30.69 -3.09
CA GLU A 47 1.60 29.98 -1.84
C GLU A 47 1.27 28.49 -2.07
N ARG A 48 0.84 28.10 -3.28
CA ARG A 48 0.54 26.70 -3.64
C ARG A 48 1.79 25.95 -4.12
N VAL A 49 2.79 26.66 -4.65
CA VAL A 49 4.03 26.05 -5.16
C VAL A 49 4.94 25.60 -4.00
N HIS A 50 4.97 26.35 -2.90
CA HIS A 50 5.75 25.98 -1.71
C HIS A 50 5.07 24.97 -0.77
N ALA A 51 3.77 24.70 -0.96
CA ALA A 51 3.06 23.70 -0.16
C ALA A 51 3.38 22.25 -0.60
N ASP A 52 3.82 22.05 -1.84
CA ASP A 52 4.12 20.72 -2.41
C ASP A 52 5.62 20.49 -2.72
N GLU A 53 6.50 21.49 -2.53
CA GLU A 53 7.96 21.35 -2.71
C GLU A 53 8.67 20.46 -1.65
N GLY A 54 7.89 19.76 -0.83
CA GLY A 54 8.36 18.78 0.15
C GLY A 54 7.54 17.50 0.21
N ALA A 55 6.54 17.31 -0.66
CA ALA A 55 5.82 16.06 -0.74
C ALA A 55 6.74 15.02 -1.39
N ALA A 56 7.47 14.25 -0.55
CA ALA A 56 8.21 13.10 -1.01
C ALA A 56 7.28 12.23 -1.88
N LEU A 57 7.73 11.88 -3.09
CA LEU A 57 7.04 10.91 -3.93
C LEU A 57 6.69 9.70 -3.05
N PRO A 58 5.47 9.15 -3.15
CA PRO A 58 5.12 7.97 -2.39
C PRO A 58 6.18 6.90 -2.63
N ALA A 59 6.76 6.39 -1.55
CA ALA A 59 7.87 5.47 -1.63
C ALA A 59 7.46 4.24 -2.45
N ASP A 60 8.33 3.81 -3.37
CA ASP A 60 8.06 2.67 -4.23
C ASP A 60 8.01 1.38 -3.41
N THR A 61 6.81 0.81 -3.29
CA THR A 61 6.56 -0.45 -2.58
C THR A 61 6.73 -1.66 -3.47
N GLY A 62 7.19 -1.50 -4.72
CA GLY A 62 7.37 -2.60 -5.66
C GLY A 62 6.07 -3.38 -5.91
N ARG A 63 6.18 -4.72 -5.92
CA ARG A 63 5.03 -5.63 -6.16
C ARG A 63 4.29 -6.02 -4.87
N TRP A 64 4.61 -5.40 -3.75
CA TRP A 64 3.94 -5.66 -2.49
C TRP A 64 2.51 -5.13 -2.50
N THR A 65 1.56 -5.99 -2.14
CA THR A 65 0.18 -5.57 -1.88
C THR A 65 0.02 -5.33 -0.39
N ILE A 66 -0.41 -4.12 -0.02
CA ILE A 66 -0.61 -3.72 1.37
C ILE A 66 -2.11 -3.62 1.63
N ARG A 67 -2.58 -4.21 2.73
CA ARG A 67 -3.97 -4.12 3.19
C ARG A 67 -4.00 -3.83 4.68
N THR A 68 -4.83 -2.86 5.06
CA THR A 68 -5.10 -2.53 6.46
C THR A 68 -6.55 -2.88 6.77
N GLY A 69 -6.80 -3.40 7.96
CA GLY A 69 -8.14 -3.69 8.45
C GLY A 69 -8.22 -3.44 9.95
N VAL A 70 -9.44 -3.28 10.45
CA VAL A 70 -9.72 -3.19 11.90
C VAL A 70 -10.36 -4.48 12.34
N SER A 71 -9.85 -5.06 13.42
CA SER A 71 -10.41 -6.28 14.02
C SER A 71 -11.80 -5.98 14.58
N PRO A 72 -12.87 -6.69 14.15
CA PRO A 72 -14.20 -6.50 14.73
C PRO A 72 -14.31 -7.06 16.16
N MET A 73 -13.31 -7.81 16.63
CA MET A 73 -13.31 -8.44 17.95
C MET A 73 -12.57 -7.60 19.00
N THR A 74 -11.56 -6.83 18.58
CA THR A 74 -10.65 -6.11 19.48
C THR A 74 -10.49 -4.63 19.14
N ASP A 75 -11.08 -4.16 18.03
CA ASP A 75 -10.91 -2.82 17.46
C ASP A 75 -9.45 -2.43 17.13
N GLU A 76 -8.53 -3.40 17.19
CA GLU A 76 -7.13 -3.19 16.86
C GLU A 76 -6.90 -3.16 15.35
N THR A 77 -6.00 -2.28 14.93
CA THR A 77 -5.56 -2.22 13.53
C THR A 77 -4.70 -3.44 13.21
N SER A 78 -4.92 -4.02 12.04
CA SER A 78 -4.13 -5.11 11.48
C SER A 78 -3.62 -4.71 10.10
N VAL A 79 -2.36 -5.04 9.82
CA VAL A 79 -1.68 -4.74 8.56
C VAL A 79 -1.20 -6.04 7.94
N PHE A 80 -1.46 -6.21 6.64
CA PHE A 80 -1.12 -7.39 5.86
C PHE A 80 -0.37 -6.96 4.60
N LEU A 81 0.81 -7.54 4.40
CA LEU A 81 1.62 -7.43 3.21
C LEU A 81 1.60 -8.78 2.49
N GLY A 82 1.33 -8.78 1.19
CA GLY A 82 1.38 -9.95 0.33
C GLY A 82 2.32 -9.73 -0.84
N LEU A 83 3.08 -10.77 -1.19
CA LEU A 83 3.96 -10.79 -2.35
C LEU A 83 3.87 -12.14 -3.06
N ASP A 84 3.44 -12.10 -4.32
CA ASP A 84 3.33 -13.29 -5.17
C ASP A 84 4.70 -13.78 -5.63
N SER A 85 4.86 -15.10 -5.70
CA SER A 85 6.03 -15.70 -6.32
C SER A 85 6.06 -15.41 -7.83
N GLN A 86 7.25 -15.16 -8.37
CA GLN A 86 7.48 -14.96 -9.80
C GLN A 86 7.12 -16.19 -10.63
N ASN A 87 7.38 -17.38 -10.07
CA ASN A 87 7.01 -18.64 -10.69
C ASN A 87 5.70 -19.17 -10.08
N PRO A 88 4.75 -19.66 -10.90
CA PRO A 88 3.59 -20.38 -10.38
C PRO A 88 3.98 -21.79 -9.95
N ILE A 89 3.16 -22.38 -9.09
CA ILE A 89 3.28 -23.76 -8.60
C ILE A 89 1.96 -24.51 -8.83
N PRO A 90 1.98 -25.83 -9.05
CA PRO A 90 0.78 -26.61 -9.26
C PRO A 90 -0.01 -26.78 -7.96
N SER A 91 -1.34 -26.77 -8.07
CA SER A 91 -2.23 -27.21 -6.97
C SER A 91 -2.51 -28.72 -7.10
N PRO A 92 -2.62 -29.46 -5.97
CA PRO A 92 -3.06 -30.86 -5.98
C PRO A 92 -4.46 -31.07 -6.58
N PHE A 93 -5.28 -30.02 -6.61
CA PHE A 93 -6.65 -30.04 -7.13
C PHE A 93 -6.76 -29.59 -8.58
N GLY A 94 -5.62 -29.31 -9.24
CA GLY A 94 -5.55 -28.80 -10.59
C GLY A 94 -5.35 -27.28 -10.65
N GLY A 95 -4.76 -26.82 -11.76
CA GLY A 95 -4.40 -25.41 -11.95
C GLY A 95 -2.98 -25.07 -11.49
N ILE A 96 -2.53 -23.88 -11.88
CA ILE A 96 -1.25 -23.29 -11.50
C ILE A 96 -1.49 -21.86 -11.04
N ALA A 97 -0.92 -21.48 -9.92
CA ALA A 97 -0.97 -20.12 -9.40
C ALA A 97 0.29 -19.83 -8.57
N PRO A 98 0.62 -18.56 -8.31
CA PRO A 98 1.71 -18.20 -7.40
C PRO A 98 1.49 -18.77 -5.99
N GLY A 99 2.59 -19.05 -5.29
CA GLY A 99 2.53 -19.02 -3.82
C GLY A 99 2.68 -17.57 -3.35
N VAL A 100 2.31 -17.31 -2.10
CA VAL A 100 2.28 -15.95 -1.56
C VAL A 100 3.11 -15.89 -0.30
N LEU A 101 4.13 -15.03 -0.29
CA LEU A 101 4.80 -14.61 0.93
C LEU A 101 3.92 -13.56 1.61
N MET A 102 3.56 -13.82 2.86
CA MET A 102 2.73 -12.93 3.68
C MET A 102 3.47 -12.49 4.93
N LEU A 103 3.48 -11.18 5.14
CA LEU A 103 3.90 -10.56 6.41
C LEU A 103 2.68 -9.90 7.02
N ARG A 104 2.44 -10.05 8.31
CA ARG A 104 1.31 -9.39 8.96
C ARG A 104 1.61 -8.95 10.37
N CYS A 105 0.97 -7.86 10.77
CA CYS A 105 0.71 -7.51 12.15
C CYS A 105 -0.79 -7.70 12.40
N GLN A 106 -1.16 -8.58 13.33
CA GLN A 106 -2.53 -8.74 13.79
C GLN A 106 -2.48 -9.07 15.27
N GLU A 107 -3.39 -8.49 16.06
CA GLU A 107 -3.47 -8.72 17.51
C GLU A 107 -2.11 -8.52 18.19
N ASN A 108 -1.47 -7.38 17.86
CA ASN A 108 -0.12 -6.99 18.31
C ASN A 108 0.97 -8.06 18.06
N THR A 109 0.76 -8.96 17.10
CA THR A 109 1.69 -10.05 16.81
C THR A 109 2.14 -10.01 15.35
N THR A 110 3.46 -9.92 15.15
CA THR A 110 4.06 -10.02 13.82
C THR A 110 4.29 -11.48 13.42
N ALA A 111 3.76 -11.87 12.27
CA ALA A 111 3.93 -13.20 11.67
C ALA A 111 4.43 -13.11 10.23
N ALA A 112 5.24 -14.08 9.83
CA ALA A 112 5.74 -14.24 8.47
C ALA A 112 5.47 -15.67 7.99
N PHE A 113 4.80 -15.84 6.85
CA PHE A 113 4.40 -17.16 6.39
C PHE A 113 4.26 -17.21 4.87
N VAL A 114 4.27 -18.42 4.31
CA VAL A 114 4.11 -18.65 2.88
C VAL A 114 2.92 -19.57 2.65
N SER A 115 2.03 -19.19 1.75
CA SER A 115 0.98 -20.08 1.22
C SER A 115 1.44 -20.74 -0.08
N PHE A 116 0.99 -21.98 -0.31
CA PHE A 116 1.53 -22.84 -1.36
C PHE A 116 0.46 -23.29 -2.37
N ASN A 117 -0.42 -22.39 -2.83
CA ASN A 117 -1.44 -22.70 -3.84
C ASN A 117 -2.18 -24.04 -3.56
N ASP A 118 -2.82 -24.12 -2.40
CA ASP A 118 -3.56 -25.29 -1.89
C ASP A 118 -2.74 -26.57 -1.61
N ASN A 119 -1.42 -26.52 -1.73
CA ASN A 119 -0.59 -27.64 -1.30
C ASN A 119 -0.68 -27.82 0.22
N VAL A 120 -0.93 -29.06 0.63
CA VAL A 120 -1.01 -29.44 2.05
C VAL A 120 0.39 -29.46 2.64
N MET A 121 0.63 -28.60 3.62
CA MET A 121 1.88 -28.46 4.34
C MET A 121 1.77 -29.08 5.74
N ALA A 122 2.89 -29.58 6.26
CA ALA A 122 2.98 -30.11 7.61
C ALA A 122 4.32 -29.71 8.23
N ASP A 123 4.39 -29.71 9.56
CA ASP A 123 5.62 -29.47 10.32
C ASP A 123 6.12 -30.70 11.10
N LEU A 124 5.41 -31.81 10.97
CA LEU A 124 5.79 -33.10 11.55
C LEU A 124 6.99 -33.70 10.82
N GLN A 125 7.82 -34.45 11.55
CA GLN A 125 8.96 -35.21 11.00
C GLN A 125 9.92 -34.36 10.15
N GLY A 126 10.05 -33.07 10.46
CA GLY A 126 10.95 -32.16 9.76
C GLY A 126 10.38 -31.54 8.48
N GLN A 127 9.12 -31.82 8.11
CA GLN A 127 8.47 -31.24 6.92
C GLN A 127 8.30 -29.70 7.00
N GLY A 128 8.34 -29.15 8.22
CA GLY A 128 8.30 -27.69 8.45
C GLY A 128 9.65 -27.01 8.20
N ARG A 129 10.71 -27.77 7.90
CA ARG A 129 12.02 -27.20 7.60
C ARG A 129 12.05 -26.71 6.15
N VAL A 130 12.09 -25.39 6.00
CA VAL A 130 12.27 -24.75 4.70
C VAL A 130 13.76 -24.44 4.46
N GLU A 131 14.15 -24.50 3.19
CA GLU A 131 15.45 -24.03 2.73
C GLU A 131 15.23 -22.69 2.03
N TYR A 132 16.05 -21.68 2.31
CA TYR A 132 15.90 -20.38 1.67
C TYR A 132 17.24 -19.77 1.32
N ARG A 133 17.23 -18.87 0.34
CA ARG A 133 18.39 -18.11 -0.10
C ARG A 133 17.96 -16.68 -0.39
N ILE A 134 18.69 -15.72 0.18
CA ILE A 134 18.51 -14.30 -0.07
C ILE A 134 19.59 -13.88 -1.06
N ASP A 135 19.20 -13.33 -2.20
CA ASP A 135 20.08 -12.99 -3.32
C ASP A 135 21.06 -14.14 -3.66
N ASP A 136 22.36 -13.86 -3.51
CA ASP A 136 23.50 -14.76 -3.75
C ASP A 136 24.15 -15.26 -2.45
N GLN A 137 23.52 -15.02 -1.30
CA GLN A 137 24.01 -15.55 -0.02
C GLN A 137 23.98 -17.09 -0.01
N PRO A 138 24.75 -17.75 0.88
CA PRO A 138 24.62 -19.18 1.09
C PRO A 138 23.19 -19.59 1.48
N MET A 139 22.77 -20.79 1.05
CA MET A 139 21.47 -21.34 1.44
C MET A 139 21.43 -21.56 2.96
N ALA A 140 20.34 -21.11 3.58
CA ALA A 140 20.05 -21.28 4.99
C ALA A 140 18.80 -22.13 5.20
N ARG A 141 18.63 -22.63 6.42
CA ARG A 141 17.49 -23.45 6.83
C ARG A 141 16.70 -22.72 7.90
N LEU A 142 15.38 -22.84 7.82
CA LEU A 142 14.47 -22.25 8.79
C LEU A 142 13.39 -23.26 9.16
N GLY A 143 13.14 -23.44 10.46
CA GLY A 143 12.01 -24.24 10.93
C GLY A 143 10.74 -23.39 10.94
N MET A 144 9.72 -23.78 10.21
CA MET A 144 8.40 -23.16 10.21
C MET A 144 7.36 -24.16 10.72
N SER A 145 6.24 -23.64 11.22
CA SER A 145 5.10 -24.46 11.64
C SER A 145 3.96 -24.34 10.65
N ALA A 146 3.21 -25.43 10.47
CA ALA A 146 2.04 -25.42 9.62
C ALA A 146 0.96 -24.48 10.18
N SER A 147 0.23 -23.82 9.29
CA SER A 147 -0.98 -23.08 9.69
C SER A 147 -2.06 -24.04 10.18
N PRO A 148 -3.06 -23.57 10.94
CA PRO A 148 -4.15 -24.44 11.42
C PRO A 148 -4.91 -25.18 10.31
N ASN A 149 -5.04 -24.57 9.13
CA ASN A 149 -5.66 -25.21 7.96
C ASN A 149 -4.68 -26.03 7.10
N GLY A 150 -3.39 -26.08 7.46
CA GLY A 150 -2.36 -26.85 6.76
C GLY A 150 -2.00 -26.35 5.37
N LEU A 151 -2.34 -25.12 4.99
CA LEU A 151 -2.07 -24.57 3.65
C LEU A 151 -0.91 -23.56 3.60
N ALA A 152 -0.27 -23.33 4.74
CA ALA A 152 0.88 -22.45 4.87
C ALA A 152 1.92 -22.99 5.84
N LEU A 153 3.16 -22.53 5.68
CA LEU A 153 4.23 -22.67 6.67
C LEU A 153 4.63 -21.28 7.16
N GLY A 154 4.76 -21.10 8.47
CA GLY A 154 5.02 -19.79 9.05
C GLY A 154 5.88 -19.76 10.31
N LEU A 155 6.41 -18.57 10.55
CA LEU A 155 6.86 -18.05 11.83
C LEU A 155 5.67 -17.28 12.42
N TRP A 156 5.11 -17.79 13.52
CA TRP A 156 3.86 -17.28 14.07
C TRP A 156 4.04 -16.32 15.25
N THR A 157 5.30 -16.04 15.64
CA THR A 157 5.62 -15.20 16.80
C THR A 157 6.59 -14.08 16.41
N GLY A 158 6.41 -12.90 16.99
CA GLY A 158 7.25 -11.73 16.69
C GLY A 158 8.74 -12.02 16.89
N GLY A 159 9.12 -12.67 17.99
CA GLY A 159 10.53 -12.99 18.29
C GLY A 159 11.24 -13.87 17.24
N ARG A 160 10.50 -14.57 16.39
CA ARG A 160 11.05 -15.34 15.27
C ARG A 160 10.84 -14.65 13.93
N SER A 161 9.65 -14.10 13.71
CA SER A 161 9.27 -13.43 12.46
C SER A 161 10.06 -12.17 12.23
N ILE A 162 10.18 -11.31 13.25
CA ILE A 162 10.80 -9.99 13.12
C ILE A 162 12.25 -10.09 12.66
N PRO A 163 13.14 -10.88 13.30
CA PRO A 163 14.52 -11.01 12.83
C PRO A 163 14.62 -11.55 11.41
N TRP A 164 13.75 -12.49 11.04
CA TRP A 164 13.74 -13.04 9.68
C TRP A 164 13.27 -12.01 8.66
N ILE A 165 12.20 -11.26 8.95
CA ILE A 165 11.71 -10.18 8.08
C ILE A 165 12.77 -9.10 7.93
N THR A 166 13.39 -8.66 9.03
CA THR A 166 14.48 -7.66 8.99
C THR A 166 15.62 -8.12 8.09
N SER A 167 15.94 -9.42 8.07
CA SER A 167 16.97 -9.96 7.17
C SER A 167 16.61 -9.91 5.68
N LEU A 168 15.34 -9.68 5.33
CA LEU A 168 14.89 -9.53 3.93
C LEU A 168 14.93 -8.07 3.46
N ILE A 169 14.95 -7.11 4.37
CA ILE A 169 14.93 -5.68 4.04
C ILE A 169 16.25 -5.31 3.35
N GLY A 170 16.17 -4.54 2.27
CA GLY A 170 17.33 -4.12 1.46
C GLY A 170 17.85 -5.16 0.48
N HIS A 171 17.19 -6.33 0.39
CA HIS A 171 17.50 -7.39 -0.58
C HIS A 171 16.51 -7.41 -1.75
N GLU A 172 16.90 -8.06 -2.85
CA GLU A 172 16.10 -8.06 -4.09
C GLU A 172 15.36 -9.37 -4.33
N ARG A 173 15.90 -10.50 -3.86
CA ARG A 173 15.37 -11.82 -4.20
C ARG A 173 15.36 -12.76 -3.00
N LEU A 174 14.23 -13.44 -2.82
CA LEU A 174 14.12 -14.60 -1.94
C LEU A 174 13.78 -15.85 -2.76
N ALA A 175 14.64 -16.85 -2.72
CA ALA A 175 14.29 -18.21 -3.15
C ALA A 175 13.95 -19.04 -1.92
N LEU A 176 12.81 -19.74 -1.93
CA LEU A 176 12.35 -20.59 -0.84
C LEU A 176 11.95 -21.95 -1.38
N ARG A 177 12.39 -23.01 -0.70
CA ARG A 177 12.03 -24.39 -0.99
C ARG A 177 11.36 -25.04 0.21
N ALA A 178 10.21 -25.64 -0.03
CA ALA A 178 9.46 -26.41 0.96
C ALA A 178 8.91 -27.69 0.31
N THR A 179 8.63 -28.70 1.12
CA THR A 179 8.09 -29.98 0.64
C THR A 179 6.68 -30.17 1.18
N PRO A 180 5.65 -30.14 0.32
CA PRO A 180 4.31 -30.48 0.76
C PRO A 180 4.19 -31.95 1.18
N LEU A 181 3.14 -32.26 1.94
CA LEU A 181 2.87 -33.59 2.43
C LEU A 181 2.65 -34.55 1.25
N ARG A 182 3.51 -35.57 1.16
CA ARG A 182 3.47 -36.61 0.11
C ARG A 182 3.59 -36.07 -1.33
N ALA A 183 4.29 -34.95 -1.51
CA ALA A 183 4.58 -34.38 -2.83
C ALA A 183 6.07 -34.06 -3.00
N SER A 184 6.45 -33.73 -4.23
CA SER A 184 7.81 -33.26 -4.54
C SER A 184 8.06 -31.86 -3.96
N PRO A 185 9.31 -31.50 -3.63
CA PRO A 185 9.66 -30.16 -3.18
C PRO A 185 9.26 -29.08 -4.20
N LEU A 186 8.64 -28.02 -3.71
CA LEU A 186 8.32 -26.82 -4.47
C LEU A 186 9.39 -25.76 -4.21
N THR A 187 9.78 -25.02 -5.24
CA THR A 187 10.67 -23.86 -5.11
C THR A 187 9.92 -22.63 -5.59
N LEU A 188 9.89 -21.58 -4.77
CA LEU A 188 9.27 -20.30 -5.06
C LEU A 188 10.34 -19.21 -5.06
N THR A 189 10.25 -18.27 -5.98
CA THR A 189 11.13 -17.10 -6.04
C THR A 189 10.31 -15.83 -5.92
N PHE A 190 10.67 -14.96 -5.00
CA PHE A 190 10.02 -13.68 -4.72
C PHE A 190 10.95 -12.53 -5.06
N ASP A 191 10.38 -11.41 -5.48
CA ASP A 191 11.06 -10.14 -5.74
C ASP A 191 10.80 -9.22 -4.55
N LEU A 192 11.81 -9.05 -3.71
CA LEU A 192 11.71 -8.33 -2.44
C LEU A 192 11.77 -6.81 -2.62
N SER A 193 12.00 -6.31 -3.83
CA SER A 193 12.09 -4.87 -4.14
C SER A 193 10.91 -4.10 -3.53
N GLY A 194 11.22 -2.98 -2.88
CA GLY A 194 10.22 -2.13 -2.23
C GLY A 194 9.76 -2.58 -0.83
N LEU A 195 10.30 -3.67 -0.28
CA LEU A 195 9.92 -4.13 1.07
C LEU A 195 10.20 -3.07 2.17
N GLU A 196 11.29 -2.32 2.06
CA GLU A 196 11.65 -1.29 3.04
C GLU A 196 10.55 -0.22 3.17
N ALA A 197 9.99 0.21 2.04
CA ALA A 197 8.87 1.13 2.00
C ALA A 197 7.56 0.44 2.41
N ALA A 198 7.31 -0.78 1.94
CA ALA A 198 6.04 -1.48 2.15
C ALA A 198 5.77 -1.82 3.63
N ILE A 199 6.82 -2.09 4.40
CA ILE A 199 6.68 -2.62 5.77
C ILE A 199 6.41 -1.57 6.84
N VAL A 200 6.55 -0.27 6.53
CA VAL A 200 6.46 0.83 7.52
C VAL A 200 5.21 0.72 8.39
N GLY A 201 4.02 0.63 7.79
CA GLY A 201 2.77 0.55 8.56
C GLY A 201 2.66 -0.71 9.42
N LEU A 202 3.25 -1.84 9.01
CA LEU A 202 3.27 -3.07 9.81
C LEU A 202 4.13 -2.88 11.06
N ARG A 203 5.31 -2.26 10.90
CA ARG A 203 6.26 -1.96 11.98
C ARG A 203 5.67 -1.01 13.02
N GLU A 204 5.02 0.05 12.55
CA GLU A 204 4.32 1.00 13.42
C GLU A 204 3.19 0.33 14.20
N THR A 205 2.38 -0.51 13.53
CA THR A 205 1.23 -1.18 14.15
C THR A 205 1.65 -2.19 15.23
N CYS A 206 2.76 -2.90 15.04
CA CYS A 206 3.26 -3.90 16.00
C CYS A 206 4.43 -3.40 16.88
N GLY A 207 4.85 -2.15 16.73
CA GLY A 207 5.84 -1.48 17.58
C GLY A 207 7.27 -2.03 17.51
N TRP A 208 7.84 -2.24 16.32
CA TRP A 208 9.24 -2.72 16.17
C TRP A 208 9.98 -2.14 14.95
#